data_AF-X1C1U7-F1
#
_entry.id   AF-X1C1U7-F1
#
_cell.length_a   1.000
_cell.length_b   1.000
_cell.length_c   1.000
_cell.angle_alpha   90.00
_cell.angle_beta   90.00
_cell.angle_gamma   90.00
#
_symmetry.space_group_name_H-M   'P 1'
#
loop_
_entity.id
_entity.type
_entity.pdbx_description
1 polymer ?
#
loop_
_entity_poly.entity_id
_entity_poly.type
_entity_poly.pdbx_seq_one_letter_code
_entity_poly.pdbx_strand_id
1 'polypeptide(L)'
;NMLAAGYATRRGRRAAFLYHDAINGRIRPRPAARLTALQNGGAIPDHFDYDVVMMPQGYRVGNLNEDFAFESLPGDIFQLGNTSYRILKIEQGRVLVEDARGQPPTIPFWTGDAPGRSDELSAAVSDLRQELDSLLADSGVEAAQNHLQEAGIEPDVAAQVVDYLGAAREALGCIPTRDRIVLERFFDDTGDMHLVVHAPLGSRIMRAWGLALRKRFCRHFNFELQAAALEDSLILSLGETHSFETKDVPAYLKSG
;
A
#
# COMPACT_ATOMS: atom_id res chain seq x y z
N ASN A 1 -25.90 13.42 -12.93
CA ASN A 1 -27.04 13.42 -11.98
C ASN A 1 -27.48 11.98 -11.68
N MET A 2 -26.67 11.24 -10.91
CA MET A 2 -26.87 9.79 -10.71
C MET A 2 -28.10 9.45 -9.87
N LEU A 3 -28.49 10.27 -8.88
CA LEU A 3 -29.65 9.95 -8.03
C LEU A 3 -31.01 10.19 -8.72
N ALA A 4 -31.04 11.03 -9.76
CA ALA A 4 -32.26 11.25 -10.56
C ALA A 4 -32.32 10.33 -11.79
N ALA A 5 -31.17 10.08 -12.41
CA ALA A 5 -31.04 9.26 -13.59
C ALA A 5 -30.86 7.77 -13.25
N GLY A 6 -30.30 7.39 -12.11
CA GLY A 6 -29.88 6.01 -11.85
C GLY A 6 -28.82 5.51 -12.84
N TYR A 7 -28.51 4.22 -12.77
CA TYR A 7 -27.61 3.53 -13.70
C TYR A 7 -28.29 2.32 -14.36
N ALA A 8 -27.82 1.95 -15.54
CA ALA A 8 -28.35 0.81 -16.29
C ALA A 8 -27.75 -0.50 -15.80
N THR A 9 -28.60 -1.52 -15.62
CA THR A 9 -28.18 -2.90 -15.37
C THR A 9 -28.79 -3.82 -16.42
N ARG A 10 -28.32 -5.07 -16.51
CA ARG A 10 -28.91 -6.10 -17.37
C ARG A 10 -30.42 -6.30 -17.17
N ARG A 11 -30.95 -5.92 -16.00
CA ARG A 11 -32.37 -6.04 -15.62
C ARG A 11 -33.11 -4.71 -15.64
N GLY A 12 -32.56 -3.68 -16.28
CA GLY A 12 -33.13 -2.33 -16.37
C GLY A 12 -32.44 -1.31 -15.46
N ARG A 13 -33.05 -0.13 -15.35
CA ARG A 13 -32.48 1.04 -14.66
C ARG A 13 -32.70 0.95 -13.14
N ARG A 14 -31.63 1.11 -12.35
CA ARG A 14 -31.66 1.03 -10.88
C ARG A 14 -31.12 2.31 -10.22
N ALA A 15 -31.38 2.46 -8.93
CA ALA A 15 -30.87 3.53 -8.05
C ALA A 15 -31.27 4.97 -8.42
N ALA A 16 -32.41 5.16 -9.10
CA ALA A 16 -33.03 6.47 -9.22
C ALA A 16 -33.93 6.72 -8.00
N PHE A 17 -33.44 7.51 -7.04
CA PHE A 17 -34.14 7.82 -5.79
C PHE A 17 -34.77 9.22 -5.78
N LEU A 18 -34.36 10.11 -6.67
CA LEU A 18 -34.83 11.50 -6.67
C LEU A 18 -35.50 11.87 -8.00
N TYR A 19 -36.43 12.81 -7.93
CA TYR A 19 -36.83 13.63 -9.07
C TYR A 19 -36.05 14.93 -8.98
N HIS A 20 -35.40 15.33 -10.07
CA HIS A 20 -34.66 16.58 -10.15
C HIS A 20 -35.27 17.46 -11.24
N ASP A 21 -35.91 18.54 -10.81
CA ASP A 21 -36.40 19.61 -11.68
C ASP A 21 -35.29 20.66 -11.81
N ALA A 22 -34.52 20.56 -12.89
CA ALA A 22 -33.37 21.43 -13.13
C ALA A 22 -33.78 22.88 -13.45
N ILE A 23 -35.00 23.10 -13.94
CA ILE A 23 -35.49 24.43 -14.35
C ILE A 23 -35.87 25.23 -13.11
N ASN A 24 -36.56 24.60 -12.16
CA ASN A 24 -37.01 25.26 -10.93
C ASN A 24 -36.09 25.02 -9.73
N GLY A 25 -34.99 24.27 -9.90
CA GLY A 25 -34.04 23.94 -8.83
C GLY A 25 -34.65 23.10 -7.69
N ARG A 26 -35.62 22.23 -8.00
CA ARG A 26 -36.37 21.45 -6.99
C ARG A 26 -36.03 19.97 -7.01
N ILE A 27 -35.91 19.39 -5.82
CA ILE A 27 -35.72 17.95 -5.62
C ILE A 27 -36.93 17.37 -4.89
N ARG A 28 -37.45 16.23 -5.37
CA ARG A 28 -38.50 15.46 -4.68
C ARG A 28 -38.09 14.00 -4.53
N PRO A 29 -38.44 13.33 -3.42
CA PRO A 29 -38.14 11.91 -3.25
C PRO A 29 -39.02 11.05 -4.19
N ARG A 30 -38.46 9.94 -4.67
CA ARG A 30 -39.23 8.83 -5.24
C ARG A 30 -39.68 7.89 -4.10
N PRO A 31 -40.68 7.02 -4.32
CA PRO A 31 -41.25 6.17 -3.26
C PRO A 31 -40.21 5.36 -2.45
N ALA A 32 -39.17 4.82 -3.10
CA ALA A 32 -38.14 4.02 -2.43
C ALA A 32 -37.10 4.86 -1.65
N ALA A 33 -37.01 6.17 -1.89
CA ALA A 33 -35.91 7.00 -1.39
C ALA A 33 -35.84 7.05 0.13
N ARG A 34 -37.00 7.23 0.79
CA ARG A 34 -37.08 7.33 2.25
C ARG A 34 -36.69 6.00 2.91
N LEU A 35 -37.23 4.89 2.42
CA LEU A 35 -36.93 3.58 2.99
C LEU A 35 -35.46 3.22 2.81
N THR A 36 -34.89 3.46 1.62
CA THR A 36 -33.47 3.24 1.35
C THR A 36 -32.57 4.10 2.23
N ALA A 37 -32.92 5.37 2.47
CA ALA A 37 -32.14 6.24 3.36
C ALA A 37 -32.20 5.79 4.82
N LEU A 38 -33.36 5.31 5.29
CA LEU A 38 -33.54 4.83 6.67
C LEU A 38 -32.89 3.46 6.94
N GLN A 39 -32.80 2.61 5.91
CA GLN A 39 -32.16 1.30 6.00
C GLN A 39 -30.67 1.33 5.70
N ASN A 40 -30.12 2.48 5.28
CA ASN A 40 -28.70 2.63 5.12
C ASN A 40 -28.06 2.68 6.52
N GLY A 41 -27.15 1.75 6.81
CA GLY A 41 -26.47 1.62 8.10
C GLY A 41 -25.59 2.81 8.49
N GLY A 42 -25.42 3.79 7.60
CA GLY A 42 -24.71 5.04 7.87
C GLY A 42 -23.53 5.23 6.91
N ALA A 43 -22.48 5.87 7.39
CA ALA A 43 -21.27 6.12 6.61
C ALA A 43 -20.14 5.09 6.85
N ILE A 44 -20.32 4.20 7.82
CA ILE A 44 -19.36 3.11 8.10
C ILE A 44 -19.56 2.04 7.02
N PRO A 45 -18.53 1.72 6.22
CA PRO A 45 -18.67 0.70 5.19
C PRO A 45 -18.79 -0.69 5.81
N ASP A 46 -19.67 -1.52 5.25
CA ASP A 46 -19.68 -2.95 5.54
C ASP A 46 -18.39 -3.56 4.99
N HIS A 47 -17.65 -4.28 5.83
CA HIS A 47 -16.49 -5.05 5.40
C HIS A 47 -16.94 -6.48 5.16
N PHE A 48 -16.65 -7.03 3.99
CA PHE A 48 -16.96 -8.42 3.69
C PHE A 48 -15.68 -9.25 3.67
N ASP A 49 -15.76 -10.45 4.22
CA ASP A 49 -14.71 -11.44 4.03
C ASP A 49 -15.02 -12.27 2.78
N TYR A 50 -13.96 -12.63 2.06
CA TYR A 50 -13.98 -13.65 1.02
C TYR A 50 -13.72 -15.02 1.63
N ASP A 51 -14.53 -16.00 1.26
CA ASP A 51 -14.29 -17.39 1.64
C ASP A 51 -13.12 -17.96 0.83
N VAL A 52 -12.09 -18.46 1.50
CA VAL A 52 -10.95 -19.12 0.84
C VAL A 52 -11.27 -20.60 0.65
N VAL A 53 -11.27 -21.05 -0.59
CA VAL A 53 -11.69 -22.40 -0.99
C VAL A 53 -10.54 -23.15 -1.65
N MET A 54 -10.16 -24.28 -1.05
CA MET A 54 -9.10 -25.15 -1.56
C MET A 54 -9.56 -25.95 -2.78
N MET A 55 -8.74 -25.94 -3.84
CA MET A 55 -8.97 -26.71 -5.06
C MET A 55 -7.94 -27.85 -5.20
N PRO A 56 -8.34 -29.00 -5.77
CA PRO A 56 -9.64 -29.29 -6.38
C PRO A 56 -10.74 -29.76 -5.41
N GLN A 57 -10.44 -29.92 -4.11
CA GLN A 57 -11.33 -30.58 -3.15
C GLN A 57 -12.61 -29.76 -2.83
N GLY A 58 -12.57 -28.44 -3.01
CA GLY A 58 -13.72 -27.54 -2.89
C GLY A 58 -14.15 -27.19 -1.47
N TYR A 59 -13.34 -27.48 -0.45
CA TYR A 59 -13.67 -27.12 0.94
C TYR A 59 -13.08 -25.77 1.34
N ARG A 60 -13.76 -25.09 2.26
CA ARG A 60 -13.32 -23.80 2.81
C ARG A 60 -12.16 -24.02 3.79
N VAL A 61 -11.08 -23.27 3.62
CA VAL A 61 -9.89 -23.30 4.49
C VAL A 61 -9.79 -22.07 5.40
N GLY A 62 -10.50 -20.99 5.09
CA GLY A 62 -10.48 -19.78 5.92
C GLY A 62 -11.22 -18.61 5.28
N ASN A 63 -10.87 -17.41 5.75
CA ASN A 63 -11.39 -16.13 5.29
C ASN A 63 -10.24 -15.25 4.86
N LEU A 64 -10.50 -14.35 3.92
CA LEU A 64 -9.57 -13.33 3.47
C LEU A 64 -10.31 -11.99 3.43
N ASN A 65 -9.69 -10.92 3.90
CA ASN A 65 -10.29 -9.59 3.84
C ASN A 65 -10.55 -9.17 2.38
N GLU A 66 -11.67 -8.48 2.10
CA GLU A 66 -12.03 -8.00 0.76
C GLU A 66 -10.96 -7.14 0.10
N ASP A 67 -10.30 -6.24 0.83
CA ASP A 67 -9.24 -5.39 0.27
C ASP A 67 -8.06 -6.24 -0.19
N PHE A 68 -7.70 -7.25 0.61
CA PHE A 68 -6.66 -8.21 0.24
C PHE A 68 -7.07 -8.98 -1.02
N ALA A 69 -8.29 -9.52 -1.05
CA ALA A 69 -8.79 -10.28 -2.19
C ALA A 69 -8.92 -9.42 -3.47
N PHE A 70 -9.22 -8.13 -3.34
CA PHE A 70 -9.37 -7.20 -4.46
C PHE A 70 -8.04 -6.83 -5.10
N GLU A 71 -7.00 -6.62 -4.30
CA GLU A 71 -5.67 -6.22 -4.82
C GLU A 71 -4.79 -7.42 -5.18
N SER A 72 -5.13 -8.61 -4.70
CA SER A 72 -4.47 -9.87 -5.05
C SER A 72 -4.72 -10.28 -6.50
N LEU A 73 -3.79 -11.05 -7.06
CA LEU A 73 -3.83 -11.58 -8.41
C LEU A 73 -3.76 -13.11 -8.41
N PRO A 74 -4.33 -13.78 -9.43
CA PRO A 74 -4.04 -15.19 -9.68
C PRO A 74 -2.54 -15.45 -9.79
N GLY A 75 -2.02 -16.35 -8.96
CA GLY A 75 -0.60 -16.66 -8.84
C GLY A 75 0.01 -16.24 -7.50
N ASP A 76 -0.59 -15.24 -6.82
CA ASP A 76 -0.10 -14.74 -5.55
C ASP A 76 -0.22 -15.80 -4.45
N ILE A 77 0.80 -15.85 -3.59
CA ILE A 77 0.86 -16.75 -2.44
C ILE A 77 0.66 -15.93 -1.17
N PHE A 78 -0.28 -16.37 -0.35
CA PHE A 78 -0.52 -15.82 0.98
C PHE A 78 -0.55 -16.94 2.01
N GLN A 79 -0.47 -16.56 3.28
CA GLN A 79 -0.42 -17.51 4.38
C GLN A 79 -1.70 -17.42 5.21
N LEU A 80 -2.31 -18.58 5.48
CA LEU A 80 -3.38 -18.73 6.47
C LEU A 80 -2.93 -19.72 7.52
N GLY A 81 -2.78 -19.25 8.76
CA GLY A 81 -2.14 -20.02 9.82
C GLY A 81 -0.70 -20.38 9.45
N ASN A 82 -0.42 -21.68 9.35
CA ASN A 82 0.92 -22.20 9.03
C ASN A 82 1.05 -22.74 7.61
N THR A 83 0.02 -22.56 6.77
CA THR A 83 0.01 -23.09 5.41
C THR A 83 -0.02 -21.95 4.40
N SER A 84 0.81 -22.07 3.36
CA SER A 84 0.82 -21.14 2.24
C SER A 84 -0.09 -21.63 1.12
N TYR A 85 -0.85 -20.70 0.55
CA TYR A 85 -1.86 -20.96 -0.47
C TYR A 85 -1.62 -20.06 -1.67
N ARG A 86 -1.63 -20.64 -2.87
CA ARG A 86 -1.54 -19.91 -4.14
C ARG A 86 -2.94 -19.61 -4.65
N ILE A 87 -3.23 -18.35 -4.98
CA ILE A 87 -4.49 -17.93 -5.56
C ILE A 87 -4.58 -18.44 -7.00
N LEU A 88 -5.62 -19.22 -7.29
CA LEU A 88 -5.95 -19.66 -8.64
C LEU A 88 -6.88 -18.67 -9.33
N LYS A 89 -7.88 -18.17 -8.58
CA LYS A 89 -8.92 -17.29 -9.11
C LYS A 89 -9.66 -16.57 -7.99
N ILE A 90 -10.02 -15.32 -8.25
CA ILE A 90 -10.89 -14.53 -7.37
C ILE A 90 -12.28 -14.46 -8.00
N GLU A 91 -13.30 -14.86 -7.24
CA GLU A 91 -14.71 -14.79 -7.59
C GLU A 91 -15.45 -13.91 -6.59
N GLN A 92 -16.70 -13.53 -6.88
CA GLN A 92 -17.47 -12.68 -5.98
C GLN A 92 -17.70 -13.40 -4.63
N GLY A 93 -17.03 -12.91 -3.57
CA GLY A 93 -17.07 -13.44 -2.21
C GLY A 93 -16.27 -14.73 -1.97
N ARG A 94 -15.48 -15.20 -2.95
CA ARG A 94 -14.67 -16.42 -2.82
C ARG A 94 -13.30 -16.28 -3.48
N VAL A 95 -12.26 -16.82 -2.84
CA VAL A 95 -10.92 -16.97 -3.44
C VAL A 95 -10.62 -18.44 -3.57
N LEU A 96 -10.47 -18.91 -4.80
CA LEU A 96 -10.08 -20.28 -5.11
C LEU A 96 -8.57 -20.38 -5.02
N VAL A 97 -8.05 -21.35 -4.26
CA VAL A 97 -6.62 -21.51 -4.00
C VAL A 97 -6.17 -22.94 -4.17
N GLU A 98 -4.87 -23.13 -4.37
CA GLU A 98 -4.18 -24.42 -4.22
C GLU A 98 -3.10 -24.32 -3.14
N ASP A 99 -2.63 -25.47 -2.65
CA ASP A 99 -1.52 -25.53 -1.71
C ASP A 99 -0.22 -25.04 -2.38
N ALA A 100 0.40 -24.00 -1.84
CA ALA A 100 1.67 -23.46 -2.33
C ALA A 100 2.89 -24.26 -1.83
N ARG A 101 2.68 -25.34 -1.07
CA ARG A 101 3.68 -26.31 -0.61
C ARG A 101 4.82 -25.67 0.17
N GLY A 102 4.50 -24.69 1.01
CA GLY A 102 5.50 -23.99 1.82
C GLY A 102 6.30 -22.96 1.04
N GLN A 103 5.94 -22.64 -0.21
CA GLN A 103 6.50 -21.47 -0.87
C GLN A 103 6.21 -20.20 -0.05
N PRO A 104 7.17 -19.28 0.05
CA PRO A 104 7.01 -18.06 0.81
C PRO A 104 5.88 -17.20 0.22
N PRO A 105 5.18 -16.41 1.05
CA PRO A 105 4.23 -15.42 0.56
C PRO A 105 4.90 -14.47 -0.43
N THR A 106 4.16 -14.07 -1.45
CA THR A 106 4.58 -13.25 -2.59
C THR A 106 4.79 -11.77 -2.21
N ILE A 107 5.14 -11.52 -0.95
CA ILE A 107 5.19 -10.25 -0.20
C ILE A 107 3.78 -9.70 0.07
N PRO A 108 3.34 -9.67 1.34
CA PRO A 108 2.01 -9.17 1.68
C PRO A 108 2.03 -7.64 1.65
N PHE A 109 1.14 -7.01 0.88
CA PHE A 109 0.72 -5.66 1.21
C PHE A 109 -0.29 -5.81 2.37
N TRP A 110 0.13 -5.45 3.58
CA TRP A 110 -0.81 -5.35 4.71
C TRP A 110 -1.42 -3.96 4.69
N THR A 111 -2.71 -3.87 4.36
CA THR A 111 -3.51 -2.70 4.74
C THR A 111 -3.86 -2.88 6.20
N GLY A 112 -3.21 -2.13 7.09
CA GLY A 112 -3.76 -1.90 8.42
C GLY A 112 -5.04 -1.08 8.26
N ASP A 113 -6.08 -1.41 9.02
CA ASP A 113 -7.39 -0.72 9.08
C ASP A 113 -7.29 0.78 9.48
N ALA A 114 -6.09 1.25 9.83
CA ALA A 114 -5.81 2.64 10.13
C ALA A 114 -5.55 3.45 8.84
N PRO A 115 -6.06 4.68 8.73
CA PRO A 115 -5.63 5.58 7.68
C PRO A 115 -4.10 5.73 7.74
N GLY A 116 -3.46 5.67 6.58
CA GLY A 116 -2.02 5.89 6.46
C GLY A 116 -1.58 7.23 7.07
N ARG A 117 -0.28 7.38 7.34
CA ARG A 117 0.28 8.60 7.93
C ARG A 117 -0.15 9.84 7.14
N SER A 118 -0.60 10.89 7.85
CA SER A 118 -1.03 12.13 7.20
C SER A 118 0.14 12.86 6.52
N ASP A 119 -0.18 13.78 5.62
CA ASP A 119 0.83 14.57 4.91
C ASP A 119 1.61 15.48 5.89
N GLU A 120 0.93 15.98 6.94
CA GLU A 120 1.50 16.82 8.00
C GLU A 120 2.46 16.02 8.89
N LEU A 121 2.06 14.82 9.32
CA LEU A 121 2.93 13.98 10.14
C LEU A 121 4.13 13.46 9.33
N SER A 122 3.95 13.20 8.04
CA SER A 122 5.04 12.84 7.14
C SER A 122 6.02 14.01 6.94
N ALA A 123 5.54 15.25 6.88
CA ALA A 123 6.38 16.44 6.88
C ALA A 123 7.18 16.55 8.19
N ALA A 124 6.53 16.46 9.35
CA ALA A 124 7.19 16.53 10.65
C ALA A 124 8.27 15.45 10.84
N VAL A 125 8.01 14.21 10.41
CA VAL A 125 9.01 13.12 10.43
C VAL A 125 10.19 13.44 9.51
N SER A 126 9.93 14.00 8.33
CA SER A 126 10.97 14.40 7.38
C SER A 126 11.84 15.53 7.93
N ASP A 127 11.23 16.53 8.57
CA ASP A 127 11.93 17.67 9.16
C ASP A 127 12.84 17.21 10.30
N LEU A 128 12.33 16.36 11.21
CA LEU A 128 13.14 15.76 12.27
C LEU A 128 14.33 14.96 11.72
N ARG A 129 14.10 14.15 10.68
CA ARG A 129 15.18 13.40 10.01
C ARG A 129 16.24 14.33 9.41
N GLN A 130 15.82 15.45 8.82
CA GLN A 130 16.74 16.43 8.24
C GLN A 130 17.57 17.16 9.30
N GLU A 131 16.95 17.53 10.42
CA GLU A 131 17.64 18.13 11.57
C GLU A 131 18.70 17.17 12.12
N LEU A 132 18.32 15.92 12.37
CA LEU A 132 19.24 14.91 12.92
C LEU A 132 20.35 14.54 11.93
N ASP A 133 20.08 14.47 10.62
CA ASP A 133 21.11 14.25 9.60
C ASP A 133 22.17 15.36 9.62
N SER A 134 21.73 16.62 9.79
CA SER A 134 22.61 17.79 9.87
C SER A 134 23.45 17.76 11.15
N LEU A 135 22.82 17.49 12.30
CA LEU A 135 23.51 17.38 13.58
C LEU A 135 24.54 16.24 13.57
N LEU A 136 24.18 15.07 13.03
CA LEU A 136 25.09 13.94 12.88
C LEU A 136 26.28 14.25 11.96
N ALA A 137 26.06 15.03 10.89
CA ALA A 137 27.12 15.42 9.96
C ALA A 137 28.08 16.47 10.56
N ASP A 138 27.53 17.47 11.25
CA ASP A 138 28.29 18.67 11.64
C ASP A 138 28.82 18.60 13.08
N SER A 139 28.05 18.00 13.99
CA SER A 139 28.27 18.07 15.45
C SER A 139 28.39 16.69 16.13
N GLY A 140 28.03 15.61 15.43
CA GLY A 140 28.18 14.24 15.90
C GLY A 140 27.00 13.72 16.73
N VAL A 141 27.14 12.48 17.21
CA VAL A 141 26.09 11.69 17.89
C VAL A 141 25.59 12.37 19.17
N GLU A 142 26.50 12.89 20.00
CA GLU A 142 26.15 13.51 21.29
C GLU A 142 25.24 14.74 21.10
N ALA A 143 25.52 15.57 20.09
CA ALA A 143 24.70 16.74 19.78
C ALA A 143 23.28 16.35 19.32
N ALA A 144 23.16 15.31 18.49
CA ALA A 144 21.87 14.79 18.06
C ALA A 144 21.06 14.20 19.22
N GLN A 145 21.71 13.49 20.15
CA GLN A 145 21.05 12.95 21.35
C GLN A 145 20.58 14.06 22.29
N ASN A 146 21.40 15.09 22.50
CA ASN A 146 21.05 16.24 23.34
C ASN A 146 19.85 17.01 22.77
N HIS A 147 19.79 17.22 21.45
CA HIS A 147 18.65 17.87 20.78
C HIS A 147 17.32 17.15 21.05
N LEU A 148 17.31 15.82 20.99
CA LEU A 148 16.12 15.02 21.32
C LEU A 148 15.76 15.11 22.80
N GLN A 149 16.76 15.10 23.69
CA GLN A 149 16.54 15.23 25.13
C GLN A 149 15.98 16.61 25.50
N GLU A 150 16.42 17.68 24.85
CA GLU A 150 15.86 19.03 25.00
C GLU A 150 14.39 19.10 24.55
N ALA A 151 14.00 18.29 23.56
CA ALA A 151 12.60 18.11 23.14
C ALA A 151 11.77 17.23 24.10
N GLY A 152 12.36 16.74 25.20
CA GLY A 152 11.69 15.93 26.23
C GLY A 152 11.71 14.43 25.96
N ILE A 153 12.53 13.95 25.04
CA ILE A 153 12.75 12.51 24.81
C ILE A 153 13.69 11.96 25.88
N GLU A 154 13.36 10.78 26.40
CA GLU A 154 14.17 10.11 27.42
C GLU A 154 15.55 9.70 26.85
N PRO A 155 16.66 9.82 27.61
CA PRO A 155 18.01 9.52 27.14
C PRO A 155 18.22 8.20 26.39
N ASP A 156 17.67 7.09 26.88
CA ASP A 156 17.80 5.78 26.22
C ASP A 156 17.05 5.75 24.89
N VAL A 157 15.88 6.41 24.82
CA VAL A 157 15.10 6.53 23.58
C VAL A 157 15.82 7.44 22.58
N ALA A 158 16.38 8.56 23.03
CA ALA A 158 17.16 9.46 22.20
C ALA A 158 18.38 8.75 21.60
N ALA A 159 19.10 7.97 22.42
CA ALA A 159 20.21 7.15 21.95
C ALA A 159 19.78 6.17 20.85
N GLN A 160 18.69 5.42 21.06
CA GLN A 160 18.18 4.47 20.07
C GLN A 160 17.77 5.13 18.75
N VAL A 161 17.11 6.28 18.80
CA VAL A 161 16.71 7.02 17.59
C VAL A 161 17.94 7.48 16.81
N VAL A 162 18.94 8.02 17.50
CA VAL A 162 20.17 8.50 16.87
C VAL A 162 21.00 7.34 16.32
N ASP A 163 21.10 6.22 17.04
CA ASP A 163 21.79 5.02 16.57
C ASP A 163 21.11 4.44 15.32
N TYR A 164 19.77 4.35 15.32
CA TYR A 164 19.01 3.86 14.18
C TYR A 164 19.21 4.74 12.93
N LEU A 165 19.09 6.05 13.09
CA LEU A 165 19.25 7.01 11.99
C LEU A 165 20.72 7.13 11.54
N GLY A 166 21.67 7.01 12.46
CA GLY A 166 23.09 6.94 12.18
C GLY A 166 23.44 5.72 11.33
N ALA A 167 22.95 4.54 11.71
CA ALA A 167 23.12 3.32 10.92
C ALA A 167 22.48 3.45 9.53
N ALA A 168 21.29 4.06 9.42
CA ALA A 168 20.66 4.32 8.13
C ALA A 168 21.51 5.25 7.26
N ARG A 169 22.09 6.32 7.84
CA ARG A 169 22.98 7.24 7.14
C ARG A 169 24.26 6.56 6.66
N GLU A 170 24.84 5.69 7.48
CA GLU A 170 26.03 4.91 7.10
C GLU A 170 25.73 3.95 5.94
N ALA A 171 24.60 3.25 5.99
CA ALA A 171 24.20 2.29 4.97
C ALA A 171 23.79 2.96 3.64
N LEU A 172 23.05 4.07 3.72
CA LEU A 172 22.44 4.74 2.55
C LEU A 172 23.23 5.97 2.08
N GLY A 173 24.29 6.35 2.79
CA GLY A 173 25.06 7.58 2.58
C GLY A 173 24.38 8.87 3.06
N CYS A 174 23.07 8.82 3.31
CA CYS A 174 22.27 9.94 3.79
C CYS A 174 20.97 9.46 4.43
N ILE A 175 20.38 10.25 5.33
CA ILE A 175 19.04 9.92 5.86
C ILE A 175 17.96 10.30 4.82
N PRO A 176 17.06 9.38 4.44
CA PRO A 176 15.95 9.66 3.52
C PRO A 176 14.93 10.64 4.10
N THR A 177 14.60 11.67 3.32
CA THR A 177 13.61 12.73 3.64
C THR A 177 12.65 12.92 2.47
N ARG A 178 11.64 13.79 2.59
CA ARG A 178 10.71 14.09 1.49
C ARG A 178 11.41 14.62 0.23
N ASP A 179 12.48 15.38 0.42
CA ASP A 179 13.25 15.98 -0.68
C ASP A 179 14.49 15.16 -1.05
N ARG A 180 14.79 14.11 -0.28
CA ARG A 180 15.92 13.22 -0.48
C ARG A 180 15.46 11.77 -0.52
N ILE A 181 15.06 11.34 -1.72
CA ILE A 181 14.62 9.98 -1.99
C ILE A 181 15.84 9.12 -2.32
N VAL A 182 15.99 8.01 -1.61
CA VAL A 182 17.08 7.04 -1.86
C VAL A 182 16.52 5.83 -2.58
N LEU A 183 17.20 5.43 -3.65
CA LEU A 183 16.92 4.20 -4.39
C LEU A 183 18.04 3.21 -4.12
N GLU A 184 17.72 2.16 -3.37
CA GLU A 184 18.64 1.09 -3.04
C GLU A 184 18.34 -0.14 -3.89
N ARG A 185 19.39 -0.79 -4.38
CA ARG A 185 19.28 -2.02 -5.15
C ARG A 185 20.19 -3.09 -4.55
N PHE A 186 19.62 -4.24 -4.24
CA PHE A 186 20.37 -5.40 -3.76
C PHE A 186 19.86 -6.69 -4.41
N PHE A 187 20.62 -7.77 -4.24
CA PHE A 187 20.22 -9.11 -4.64
C PHE A 187 20.14 -10.00 -3.41
N ASP A 188 19.14 -10.87 -3.35
CA ASP A 188 19.04 -11.87 -2.30
C ASP A 188 19.91 -13.10 -2.59
N ASP A 189 19.91 -14.07 -1.66
CA ASP A 189 20.68 -15.31 -1.78
C ASP A 189 20.20 -16.21 -2.95
N THR A 190 19.01 -15.96 -3.48
CA THR A 190 18.43 -16.69 -4.63
C THR A 190 18.76 -16.04 -5.97
N GLY A 191 19.38 -14.85 -5.95
CA GLY A 191 19.71 -14.08 -7.15
C GLY A 191 18.58 -13.15 -7.60
N ASP A 192 17.47 -13.09 -6.87
CA ASP A 192 16.37 -12.17 -7.12
C ASP A 192 16.83 -10.74 -6.81
N MET A 193 16.40 -9.79 -7.64
CA MET A 193 16.76 -8.38 -7.49
C MET A 193 15.65 -7.62 -6.76
N HIS A 194 16.04 -6.85 -5.75
CA HIS A 194 15.14 -5.99 -5.01
C HIS A 194 15.53 -4.53 -5.21
N LEU A 195 14.53 -3.71 -5.52
CA LEU A 195 14.62 -2.26 -5.52
C LEU A 195 13.83 -1.73 -4.33
N VAL A 196 14.49 -0.98 -3.45
CA VAL A 196 13.86 -0.28 -2.33
C VAL A 196 13.90 1.22 -2.59
N VAL A 197 12.74 1.85 -2.56
CA VAL A 197 12.57 3.30 -2.56
C VAL A 197 12.39 3.73 -1.11
N HIS A 198 13.37 4.41 -0.53
CA HIS A 198 13.28 4.98 0.81
C HIS A 198 12.79 6.42 0.72
N ALA A 199 11.60 6.69 1.23
CA ALA A 199 10.99 8.02 1.26
C ALA A 199 9.89 8.10 2.34
N PRO A 200 9.99 9.01 3.33
CA PRO A 200 8.95 9.21 4.35
C PRO A 200 7.76 10.02 3.79
N LEU A 201 7.10 9.50 2.76
CA LEU A 201 5.96 10.14 2.07
C LEU A 201 4.60 9.63 2.53
N GLY A 202 4.57 8.60 3.38
CA GLY A 202 3.35 7.98 3.86
C GLY A 202 2.78 6.96 2.88
N SER A 203 2.08 5.96 3.42
CA SER A 203 1.66 4.76 2.69
C SER A 203 0.73 5.08 1.52
N ARG A 204 -0.09 6.14 1.59
CA ARG A 204 -0.93 6.60 0.48
C ARG A 204 -0.12 6.94 -0.77
N ILE A 205 0.95 7.72 -0.61
CA ILE A 205 1.81 8.14 -1.74
C ILE A 205 2.67 6.96 -2.20
N MET A 206 3.25 6.21 -1.27
CA MET A 206 4.09 5.05 -1.57
C MET A 206 3.31 3.96 -2.34
N ARG A 207 2.03 3.75 -2.00
CA ARG A 207 1.13 2.84 -2.75
C ARG A 207 0.86 3.34 -4.16
N ALA A 208 0.56 4.62 -4.33
CA ALA A 208 0.35 5.20 -5.66
C ALA A 208 1.59 5.04 -6.56
N TRP A 209 2.79 5.22 -5.98
CA TRP A 209 4.06 4.96 -6.66
C TRP A 209 4.24 3.49 -7.01
N GLY A 210 3.96 2.58 -6.07
CA GLY A 210 4.01 1.13 -6.31
C GLY A 210 3.14 0.71 -7.49
N LEU A 211 1.88 1.16 -7.55
CA LEU A 211 0.96 0.88 -8.65
C LEU A 211 1.45 1.45 -9.99
N ALA A 212 1.96 2.68 -9.99
CA ALA A 212 2.46 3.34 -11.20
C ALA A 212 3.70 2.64 -11.76
N LEU A 213 4.66 2.31 -10.88
CA LEU A 213 5.88 1.59 -11.23
C LEU A 213 5.53 0.20 -11.73
N ARG A 214 4.71 -0.57 -11.00
CA ARG A 214 4.25 -1.91 -11.42
C ARG A 214 3.70 -1.87 -12.83
N LYS A 215 2.80 -0.93 -13.13
CA LYS A 215 2.20 -0.83 -14.48
C LYS A 215 3.24 -0.53 -15.57
N ARG A 216 4.22 0.32 -15.30
CA ARG A 216 5.24 0.71 -16.29
C ARG A 216 6.24 -0.39 -16.55
N PHE A 217 6.70 -1.05 -15.50
CA PHE A 217 7.59 -2.18 -15.65
C PHE A 217 6.90 -3.36 -16.34
N CYS A 218 5.62 -3.66 -16.07
CA CYS A 218 4.89 -4.69 -16.83
C CYS A 218 4.88 -4.42 -18.34
N ARG A 219 4.83 -3.16 -18.75
CA ARG A 219 4.89 -2.79 -20.19
C ARG A 219 6.27 -3.03 -20.80
N HIS A 220 7.33 -2.94 -20.01
CA HIS A 220 8.69 -3.07 -20.51
C HIS A 220 9.19 -4.52 -20.46
N PHE A 221 8.83 -5.26 -19.42
CA PHE A 221 9.37 -6.58 -19.14
C PHE A 221 8.35 -7.73 -19.30
N ASN A 222 7.08 -7.43 -19.63
CA ASN A 222 6.03 -8.42 -19.90
C ASN A 222 5.80 -9.46 -18.78
N PHE A 223 6.09 -9.10 -17.53
CA PHE A 223 5.74 -9.87 -16.32
C PHE A 223 5.21 -8.95 -15.22
N GLU A 224 4.48 -9.50 -14.26
CA GLU A 224 3.92 -8.77 -13.12
C GLU A 224 4.92 -8.70 -11.96
N LEU A 225 5.18 -7.49 -11.50
CA LEU A 225 6.08 -7.22 -10.39
C LEU A 225 5.37 -7.29 -9.05
N GLN A 226 6.06 -7.88 -8.08
CA GLN A 226 5.66 -7.80 -6.68
C GLN A 226 6.09 -6.43 -6.13
N ALA A 227 5.16 -5.79 -5.43
CA ALA A 227 5.34 -4.47 -4.86
C ALA A 227 4.72 -4.41 -3.47
N ALA A 228 5.48 -3.92 -2.49
CA ALA A 228 4.97 -3.65 -1.14
C ALA A 228 5.31 -2.24 -0.71
N ALA A 229 4.30 -1.49 -0.29
CA ALA A 229 4.44 -0.11 0.16
C ALA A 229 4.19 0.01 1.67
N LEU A 230 5.11 0.67 2.35
CA LEU A 230 5.06 1.06 3.76
C LEU A 230 4.97 2.59 3.88
N GLU A 231 5.00 3.10 5.11
CA GLU A 231 4.96 4.55 5.37
C GLU A 231 6.24 5.26 4.89
N ASP A 232 7.38 4.58 4.99
CA ASP A 232 8.70 5.15 4.70
C ASP A 232 9.42 4.50 3.53
N SER A 233 8.84 3.44 2.95
CA SER A 233 9.50 2.71 1.87
C SER A 233 8.53 2.02 0.91
N LEU A 234 9.01 1.75 -0.29
CA LEU A 234 8.36 0.89 -1.28
C LEU A 234 9.39 -0.12 -1.79
N ILE A 235 9.04 -1.39 -1.78
CA ILE A 235 9.90 -2.48 -2.25
C ILE A 235 9.31 -3.05 -3.52
N LEU A 236 10.15 -3.27 -4.53
CA LEU A 236 9.84 -3.97 -5.78
C LEU A 236 10.79 -5.16 -5.92
N SER A 237 10.23 -6.34 -6.18
CA SER A 237 11.01 -7.59 -6.30
C SER A 237 10.91 -8.18 -7.70
N LEU A 238 12.07 -8.52 -8.27
CA LEU A 238 12.26 -9.06 -9.61
C LEU A 238 12.93 -10.42 -9.50
N GLY A 239 12.42 -11.39 -10.28
CA GLY A 239 13.06 -12.69 -10.38
C GLY A 239 14.45 -12.62 -11.03
N GLU A 240 15.31 -13.59 -10.74
CA GLU A 240 16.71 -13.73 -11.19
C GLU A 240 16.98 -13.38 -12.67
N THR A 241 16.01 -13.62 -13.55
CA THR A 241 16.14 -13.39 -15.00
C THR A 241 16.09 -11.93 -15.42
N HIS A 242 15.71 -11.01 -14.52
CA HIS A 242 15.50 -9.61 -14.85
C HIS A 242 16.20 -8.68 -13.86
N SER A 243 16.99 -7.74 -14.38
CA SER A 243 17.57 -6.66 -13.60
C SER A 243 17.65 -5.37 -14.42
N PHE A 244 17.75 -4.25 -13.72
CA PHE A 244 17.96 -2.93 -14.31
C PHE A 244 18.90 -2.11 -13.41
N GLU A 245 19.52 -1.09 -13.98
CA GLU A 245 20.35 -0.19 -13.20
C GLU A 245 19.50 0.83 -12.43
N THR A 246 19.92 1.17 -11.22
CA THR A 246 19.21 2.13 -10.37
C THR A 246 19.03 3.51 -11.04
N LYS A 247 19.97 3.90 -11.91
CA LYS A 247 19.94 5.16 -12.67
C LYS A 247 18.78 5.24 -13.67
N ASP A 248 18.21 4.11 -14.08
CA ASP A 248 17.12 4.06 -15.04
C ASP A 248 15.75 4.24 -14.38
N VAL A 249 15.67 4.04 -13.05
CA VAL A 249 14.42 4.09 -12.28
C VAL A 249 13.70 5.44 -12.39
N PRO A 250 14.38 6.61 -12.26
CA PRO A 250 13.72 7.90 -12.44
C PRO A 250 13.09 8.09 -13.83
N ALA A 251 13.63 7.45 -14.87
CA ALA A 251 13.04 7.51 -16.21
C ALA A 251 11.68 6.79 -16.26
N TYR A 252 11.52 5.71 -15.50
CA TYR A 252 10.23 5.04 -15.34
C TYR A 252 9.20 5.87 -14.56
N LEU A 253 9.57 6.97 -13.90
CA LEU A 253 8.62 7.85 -13.20
C LEU A 253 8.14 9.05 -14.05
N LYS A 254 8.78 9.35 -15.18
CA LYS A 254 8.42 10.52 -16.01
C LYS A 254 7.06 10.32 -16.70
N SER A 255 6.04 11.11 -16.40
CA SER A 255 4.81 11.14 -17.21
C SER A 255 5.18 11.47 -18.66
N GLY A 256 5.01 10.49 -19.55
CA GLY A 256 5.14 10.70 -20.99
C GLY A 256 3.93 11.44 -21.54
#